data_AF-A0A7K2X7T3-F1
#
_entry.id   AF-A0A7K2X7T3-F1
#
_cell.length_a   1.000
_cell.length_b   1.000
_cell.length_c   1.000
_cell.angle_alpha   90.00
_cell.angle_beta   90.00
_cell.angle_gamma   90.00
#
_symmetry.space_group_name_H-M   'P 1'
#
loop_
_entity.id
_entity.type
_entity.pdbx_description
1 polymer ?
#
loop_
_entity_poly.entity_id
_entity_poly.type
_entity_poly.pdbx_seq_one_letter_code
_entity_poly.pdbx_strand_id
1 'polypeptide(L)'
;GRRAVRPFLARLLWMERGARESWERGRRRDGPEQAAFWDGWTVAETRHFSEDPSRPFADTLVRECQEGYEWLSGPRVTAGADQIITHRDGFLSVN
;
A
#
# COMPACT_ATOMS: atom_id res chain seq x y z
N GLY A 1 -6.88 -9.84 9.76
CA GLY A 1 -6.75 -8.49 9.15
C GLY A 1 -5.28 -8.11 8.99
N ARG A 2 -4.96 -7.05 8.23
CA ARG A 2 -3.56 -6.73 7.85
C ARG A 2 -2.61 -6.52 9.04
N ARG A 3 -3.11 -6.04 10.18
CA ARG A 3 -2.33 -5.94 11.43
C ARG A 3 -1.71 -7.27 11.86
N ALA A 4 -2.40 -8.39 11.70
CA ALA A 4 -1.91 -9.70 12.12
C ALA A 4 -0.78 -10.24 11.24
N VAL A 5 -0.75 -9.84 9.96
CA VAL A 5 0.30 -10.28 9.01
C VAL A 5 1.49 -9.31 8.98
N ARG A 6 1.31 -8.06 9.43
CA ARG A 6 2.33 -7.00 9.39
C ARG A 6 3.69 -7.40 9.97
N PRO A 7 3.80 -8.12 11.11
CA PRO A 7 5.09 -8.55 11.65
C PRO A 7 5.87 -9.53 10.76
N PHE A 8 5.20 -10.13 9.76
CA PHE A 8 5.80 -11.12 8.85
C PHE A 8 6.06 -10.55 7.46
N LEU A 9 5.75 -9.28 7.22
CA LEU A 9 6.04 -8.61 5.95
C LEU A 9 7.50 -8.18 5.94
N ALA A 10 8.22 -8.45 4.84
CA ALA A 10 9.55 -7.91 4.65
C ALA A 10 9.52 -6.39 4.39
N ARG A 11 8.43 -5.90 3.77
CA ARG A 11 8.13 -4.47 3.54
C ARG A 11 6.63 -4.26 3.34
N LEU A 12 6.15 -3.09 3.75
CA LEU A 12 4.81 -2.59 3.48
C LEU A 12 4.87 -1.33 2.61
N LEU A 13 4.30 -1.42 1.41
CA LEU A 13 4.13 -0.30 0.49
C LEU A 13 2.69 0.19 0.56
N TRP A 14 2.52 1.52 0.59
CA TRP A 14 1.22 2.17 0.56
C TRP A 14 1.06 3.03 -0.68
N MET A 15 -0.02 2.82 -1.45
CA MET A 15 -0.35 3.68 -2.58
C MET A 15 -0.96 4.99 -2.09
N GLU A 16 -0.22 6.09 -2.20
CA GLU A 16 -0.68 7.42 -1.83
C GLU A 16 -1.55 8.00 -2.95
N ARG A 17 -2.83 7.59 -2.97
CA ARG A 17 -3.84 8.13 -3.87
C ARG A 17 -5.11 8.48 -3.12
N GLY A 18 -5.76 9.56 -3.57
CA GLY A 18 -7.08 9.92 -3.06
C GLY A 18 -8.12 8.86 -3.45
N ALA A 19 -9.04 8.60 -2.51
CA ALA A 19 -10.07 7.59 -2.67
C ALA A 19 -11.00 7.95 -3.83
N ARG A 20 -11.52 9.18 -3.86
CA ARG A 20 -12.43 9.68 -4.90
C ARG A 20 -11.84 9.57 -6.31
N GLU A 21 -10.61 9.99 -6.50
CA GLU A 21 -9.93 9.92 -7.80
C GLU A 21 -9.74 8.46 -8.25
N SER A 22 -9.50 7.56 -7.29
CA SER A 22 -9.41 6.13 -7.56
C SER A 22 -10.77 5.52 -7.93
N TRP A 23 -11.84 5.94 -7.27
CA TRP A 23 -13.21 5.51 -7.56
C TRP A 23 -13.66 5.97 -8.93
N GLU A 24 -13.41 7.24 -9.27
CA GLU A 24 -13.77 7.81 -10.56
C GLU A 24 -13.05 7.10 -11.71
N ARG A 25 -11.75 6.83 -11.58
CA ARG A 25 -11.02 6.02 -12.57
C ARG A 25 -11.56 4.61 -12.68
N GLY A 26 -11.86 3.97 -11.55
CA GLY A 26 -12.40 2.62 -11.52
C GLY A 26 -13.76 2.54 -12.21
N ARG A 27 -14.70 3.44 -11.88
CA ARG A 27 -16.00 3.52 -12.55
C ARG A 27 -15.88 3.81 -14.05
N ARG A 28 -14.98 4.70 -14.46
CA ARG A 28 -14.73 4.96 -15.89
C ARG A 28 -14.21 3.73 -16.63
N ARG A 29 -13.30 2.98 -16.01
CA ARG A 29 -12.73 1.76 -16.59
C ARG A 29 -13.78 0.64 -16.71
N ASP A 30 -14.62 0.52 -15.70
CA ASP A 30 -15.54 -0.61 -15.57
C ASP A 30 -16.91 -0.37 -16.23
N GLY A 31 -17.25 0.89 -16.51
CA GLY A 31 -18.48 1.28 -17.20
C GLY A 31 -19.72 1.39 -16.30
N PRO A 32 -20.82 1.98 -16.82
CA PRO A 32 -22.03 2.26 -16.05
C PRO A 32 -22.77 1.01 -15.56
N GLU A 33 -22.61 -0.13 -16.26
CA GLU A 33 -23.22 -1.40 -15.88
C GLU A 33 -22.78 -1.88 -14.49
N GLN A 34 -21.61 -1.44 -14.01
CA GLN A 34 -21.10 -1.78 -12.68
C GLN A 34 -21.41 -0.72 -11.60
N ALA A 35 -22.28 0.25 -11.85
CA ALA A 35 -22.53 1.35 -10.91
C ALA A 35 -22.94 0.88 -9.50
N ALA A 36 -23.89 -0.06 -9.41
CA ALA A 36 -24.37 -0.59 -8.12
C ALA A 36 -23.28 -1.36 -7.35
N PHE A 37 -22.40 -2.08 -8.06
CA PHE A 37 -21.23 -2.71 -7.46
C PHE A 37 -20.32 -1.67 -6.85
N TRP A 38 -20.00 -0.61 -7.60
CA TRP A 38 -19.14 0.46 -7.12
C TRP A 38 -19.74 1.23 -5.93
N ASP A 39 -21.06 1.40 -5.87
CA ASP A 39 -21.73 2.04 -4.73
C ASP A 39 -21.51 1.25 -3.43
N GLY A 40 -21.69 -0.08 -3.48
CA GLY A 40 -21.40 -0.95 -2.34
C GLY A 40 -19.91 -1.02 -2.01
N TRP A 41 -19.07 -1.12 -3.03
CA TRP A 41 -17.62 -1.25 -2.87
C TRP A 41 -17.00 0.00 -2.23
N THR A 42 -17.43 1.22 -2.61
CA THR A 42 -16.92 2.48 -2.03
C THR A 42 -17.20 2.57 -0.51
N VAL A 43 -18.38 2.12 -0.06
CA VAL A 43 -18.72 2.07 1.37
C VAL A 43 -17.85 1.05 2.10
N ALA A 44 -17.72 -0.15 1.52
CA ALA A 44 -16.90 -1.21 2.09
C ALA A 44 -15.42 -0.80 2.19
N GLU A 45 -14.87 -0.16 1.15
CA GLU A 45 -13.49 0.33 1.13
C GLU A 45 -13.27 1.42 2.18
N THR A 46 -14.19 2.38 2.31
CA THR A 46 -14.11 3.45 3.31
C THR A 46 -14.07 2.87 4.72
N ARG A 47 -14.97 1.93 5.03
CA ARG A 47 -14.98 1.21 6.31
C ARG A 47 -13.68 0.43 6.53
N HIS A 48 -13.22 -0.24 5.48
CA HIS A 48 -12.02 -1.05 5.55
C HIS A 48 -10.78 -0.23 5.89
N PHE A 49 -10.61 0.95 5.31
CA PHE A 49 -9.48 1.84 5.63
C PHE A 49 -9.63 2.59 6.94
N SER A 50 -10.85 2.86 7.42
CA SER A 50 -11.04 3.39 8.77
C SER A 50 -10.70 2.36 9.86
N GLU A 51 -10.96 1.08 9.59
CA GLU A 51 -10.62 -0.04 10.47
C GLU A 51 -9.17 -0.55 10.31
N ASP A 52 -8.50 -0.22 9.20
CA ASP A 52 -7.12 -0.64 8.90
C ASP A 52 -6.15 0.54 8.84
N PRO A 53 -5.48 0.87 9.97
CA PRO A 53 -4.45 1.89 10.01
C PRO A 53 -3.13 1.32 9.48
N SER A 54 -3.06 0.87 8.23
CA SER A 54 -1.81 0.37 7.64
C SER A 54 -0.91 1.47 7.10
N ARG A 55 -1.49 2.61 6.66
CA ARG A 55 -0.72 3.77 6.16
C ARG A 55 0.37 4.27 7.13
N PRO A 56 0.11 4.46 8.44
CA PRO A 56 1.15 4.93 9.38
C PRO A 56 2.36 3.99 9.51
N PHE A 57 2.19 2.71 9.19
CA PHE A 57 3.20 1.66 9.32
C PHE A 57 3.87 1.29 8.00
N ALA A 58 3.50 1.97 6.90
CA ALA A 58 4.14 1.73 5.62
C ALA A 58 5.61 2.16 5.68
N ASP A 59 6.49 1.34 5.10
CA ASP A 59 7.90 1.66 4.92
C ASP A 59 8.10 2.64 3.77
N THR A 60 7.21 2.58 2.77
CA THR A 60 7.26 3.41 1.57
C THR A 60 5.86 3.84 1.17
N LEU A 61 5.71 5.13 0.84
CA LEU A 61 4.54 5.65 0.15
C LEU A 61 4.85 5.75 -1.34
N VAL A 62 3.99 5.19 -2.18
CA VAL A 62 4.09 5.26 -3.64
C VAL A 62 3.04 6.23 -4.13
N ARG A 63 3.47 7.42 -4.55
CA ARG A 63 2.59 8.47 -5.07
C ARG A 63 2.57 8.39 -6.58
N GLU A 64 1.37 8.40 -7.16
CA GLU A 64 1.21 8.57 -8.61
C GLU A 64 1.45 10.04 -8.98
N CYS A 65 2.27 10.25 -10.01
CA CYS A 65 2.54 11.56 -10.60
C CYS A 65 1.88 11.66 -11.98
N GLN A 66 1.97 12.82 -12.63
CA GLN A 66 1.46 12.99 -14.00
C GLN A 66 2.05 11.94 -14.96
N GLU A 67 3.34 11.64 -14.79
CA GLU A 67 4.02 10.55 -15.48
C GLU A 67 4.70 9.64 -14.43
N GLY A 68 4.29 8.39 -14.38
CA GLY A 68 4.89 7.37 -13.52
C GLY A 68 4.57 7.50 -12.02
N TYR A 69 5.52 7.09 -11.20
CA TYR A 69 5.37 6.96 -9.75
C TYR A 69 6.60 7.45 -9.00
N GLU A 70 6.37 8.12 -7.88
CA GLU A 70 7.39 8.55 -6.95
C GLU A 70 7.37 7.71 -5.68
N TRP A 71 8.56 7.40 -5.17
CA TRP A 71 8.77 6.58 -3.99
C TRP A 71 9.21 7.48 -2.83
N LEU A 72 8.34 7.62 -1.83
CA LEU A 72 8.55 8.45 -0.66
C LEU A 72 8.82 7.57 0.56
N SER A 73 9.61 8.07 1.50
CA SER A 73 9.78 7.41 2.80
C SER A 73 8.45 7.38 3.54
N GLY A 74 8.12 6.24 4.14
CA GLY A 74 6.91 6.08 4.93
C GLY A 74 6.92 6.80 6.28
N PRO A 75 5.79 6.86 7.00
CA PRO A 75 5.64 7.67 8.22
C PRO A 75 6.45 7.16 9.43
N ARG A 76 7.14 6.01 9.33
CA ARG A 76 7.98 5.37 10.36
C ARG A 76 7.33 5.25 11.74
N VAL A 77 6.00 5.28 11.85
CA VAL A 77 5.30 5.01 13.12
C VAL A 77 5.36 3.51 13.34
N THR A 78 6.44 3.08 14.01
CA THR A 78 6.65 1.70 14.47
C THR A 78 6.44 0.63 13.40
N ALA A 79 7.05 0.80 12.21
CA ALA A 79 7.48 -0.38 11.47
C ALA A 79 8.41 -1.16 12.42
N GLY A 80 7.99 -2.33 12.87
CA GLY A 80 8.86 -3.20 13.69
C GLY A 80 10.16 -3.42 12.92
N ALA A 81 11.29 -3.53 13.62
CA ALA A 81 12.58 -3.71 12.97
C ALA A 81 12.49 -4.86 11.96
N ASP A 82 12.66 -4.55 10.66
CA ASP A 82 12.67 -5.53 9.59
C ASP A 82 13.70 -6.61 9.93
N GLN A 83 13.26 -7.85 10.07
CA GLN A 83 14.20 -8.96 10.15
C GLN A 83 14.59 -9.33 8.73
N ILE A 84 15.85 -9.10 8.39
CA ILE A 84 16.43 -9.58 7.14
C ILE A 84 16.57 -11.10 7.28
N ILE A 85 15.61 -11.85 6.75
CA ILE A 85 15.61 -13.33 6.76
C ILE A 85 16.49 -13.88 5.62
N THR A 86 16.78 -13.06 4.60
CA THR A 86 17.66 -13.44 3.49
C THR A 86 19.12 -13.29 3.90
N HIS A 87 19.79 -14.41 4.18
CA HIS A 87 21.24 -14.45 4.34
C HIS A 87 21.89 -14.22 2.97
N ARG A 88 22.64 -13.11 2.81
CA ARG A 88 23.50 -12.91 1.64
C ARG A 88 24.87 -13.47 1.98
N ASP A 89 25.35 -14.43 1.20
CA ASP A 89 26.73 -14.89 1.34
C ASP A 89 27.69 -13.73 1.02
N GLY A 90 28.61 -13.47 1.96
CA GLY A 90 29.54 -12.36 1.90
C GLY A 90 30.43 -12.42 0.67
N PHE A 91 30.66 -11.26 0.05
CA PHE A 91 31.61 -11.14 -1.05
C PHE A 91 33.02 -11.47 -0.51
N LEU A 92 33.60 -12.59 -0.92
CA LEU A 92 35.01 -12.88 -0.68
C LEU A 92 35.82 -11.88 -1.51
N SER A 93 36.34 -10.85 -0.86
CA SER A 93 37.39 -10.03 -1.43
C SER A 93 38.65 -10.88 -1.45
N VAL A 94 39.00 -11.42 -2.61
CA VAL A 94 40.31 -12.03 -2.85
C VAL A 94 41.30 -10.88 -3.00
N ASN A 95 42.26 -10.83 -2.09
CA ASN A 95 43.39 -9.90 -2.09
C ASN A 95 44.42 -10.33 -3.15
#